data_AF-A0A0Q0VKT4-F1
#
_entry.id   AF-A0A0Q0VKT4-F1
#
_cell.length_a   1.000
_cell.length_b   1.000
_cell.length_c   1.000
_cell.angle_alpha   90.00
_cell.angle_beta   90.00
_cell.angle_gamma   90.00
#
_symmetry.space_group_name_H-M   'P 1'
#
loop_
_entity.id
_entity.type
_entity.pdbx_description
1 polymer ?
#
loop_
_entity_poly.entity_id
_entity_poly.type
_entity_poly.pdbx_seq_one_letter_code
_entity_poly.pdbx_strand_id
1 'polypeptide(L)'
;MKTKFIFVTGGVLSSLGKGLAAASISALLECRGLKVTNQKLDPYINVDPGTMSPFQHGEVFVTDDGAETDLDLGHYERFCSTCMGKSNNLTTGQVYYSVITKERRGDYLGKTVQVIPHITNEIKDYISKSAAGFDVSIVEIGGTVGDIESLPFLEAIRQFRNEVGRENAIFIHLTWVPLIKTAGEVKTKPTQHSVKALREIGIQPDILLCRTENFLSEDIKSKIALFCNVEVNSVFTAKDVGCIYEVPLIFHREGLDAKIVDLLNIWTGQPKLEVWEDVVNRFNNPPDEVCIGIVGKYVNLTDSYKSLNEALMHGGIANNCRVKLKFVDSEKIETEGIGKNLDDVDAILVPGGFGSRGIEGMILAVQHARGKKIPFFGICLGMQMAVVEYARNICSMNKANSSEFDPETPYPVIDLLPEQRNVKEKGASMRLGAWPCIVEPDAFAFTAYGQKKISERHRHRYEFNNDYKKNLTDKGLRITGKSPDGRLAEIVEIKDHPWFLGCQFHPEFKSRPIKPHPLFSRFIEAALANANKKKQKIKPKKKNTKN
;
A
#
# COMPACT_ATOMS: atom_id res chain seq x y z
N MET A 1 -26.54 8.97 -13.70
CA MET A 1 -26.50 7.51 -13.94
C MET A 1 -26.70 6.82 -12.60
N LYS A 2 -27.45 5.71 -12.53
CA LYS A 2 -27.50 4.89 -11.30
C LYS A 2 -26.17 4.15 -11.17
N THR A 3 -25.55 4.18 -9.99
CA THR A 3 -24.28 3.50 -9.73
C THR A 3 -24.40 2.00 -10.04
N LYS A 4 -23.38 1.45 -10.70
CA LYS A 4 -23.26 0.04 -11.06
C LYS A 4 -22.32 -0.66 -10.07
N PHE A 5 -22.52 -1.95 -9.85
CA PHE A 5 -21.79 -2.71 -8.83
C PHE A 5 -21.08 -3.92 -9.46
N ILE A 6 -19.82 -4.12 -9.06
CA ILE A 6 -19.01 -5.28 -9.45
C ILE A 6 -18.59 -5.98 -8.17
N PHE A 7 -19.14 -7.16 -7.90
CA PHE A 7 -18.77 -7.96 -6.75
C PHE A 7 -17.68 -8.95 -7.13
N VAL A 8 -16.49 -8.79 -6.56
CA VAL A 8 -15.33 -9.65 -6.81
C VAL A 8 -15.21 -10.67 -5.68
N THR A 9 -15.36 -11.95 -6.02
CA THR A 9 -15.21 -13.07 -5.09
C THR A 9 -14.03 -13.94 -5.51
N GLY A 10 -13.48 -14.75 -4.61
CA GLY A 10 -12.43 -15.72 -4.94
C GLY A 10 -12.73 -17.10 -4.37
N GLY A 11 -12.24 -18.13 -5.03
CA GLY A 11 -12.35 -19.50 -4.54
C GLY A 11 -11.07 -20.30 -4.76
N VAL A 12 -11.11 -21.58 -4.40
CA VAL A 12 -9.97 -22.51 -4.37
C VAL A 12 -8.95 -22.21 -3.25
N LEU A 13 -8.33 -21.03 -3.26
CA LEU A 13 -7.33 -20.62 -2.26
C LEU A 13 -7.27 -19.10 -2.08
N SER A 14 -6.79 -18.66 -0.91
CA SER A 14 -6.47 -17.25 -0.63
C SER A 14 -5.23 -16.80 -1.41
N SER A 15 -5.01 -15.49 -1.51
CA SER A 15 -3.83 -14.91 -2.18
C SER A 15 -3.72 -15.13 -3.70
N LEU A 16 -4.82 -15.45 -4.40
CA LEU A 16 -4.87 -15.47 -5.87
C LEU A 16 -4.76 -14.08 -6.55
N GLY A 17 -4.73 -13.00 -5.76
CA GLY A 17 -4.65 -11.63 -6.26
C GLY A 17 -6.01 -10.98 -6.54
N LYS A 18 -7.02 -11.23 -5.69
CA LYS A 18 -8.34 -10.58 -5.77
C LYS A 18 -8.25 -9.06 -5.77
N GLY A 19 -7.53 -8.48 -4.79
CA GLY A 19 -7.34 -7.04 -4.69
C GLY A 19 -6.66 -6.44 -5.91
N LEU A 20 -5.63 -7.10 -6.46
CA LEU A 20 -4.96 -6.66 -7.68
C LEU A 20 -5.88 -6.74 -8.91
N ALA A 21 -6.70 -7.80 -9.02
CA ALA A 21 -7.67 -7.92 -10.09
C ALA A 21 -8.74 -6.82 -10.01
N ALA A 22 -9.28 -6.56 -8.82
CA ALA A 22 -10.24 -5.48 -8.57
C ALA A 22 -9.63 -4.10 -8.89
N ALA A 23 -8.41 -3.85 -8.44
CA ALA A 23 -7.66 -2.62 -8.73
C ALA A 23 -7.43 -2.44 -10.24
N SER A 24 -7.09 -3.50 -10.95
CA SER A 24 -6.84 -3.47 -12.39
C SER A 24 -8.11 -3.22 -13.20
N ILE A 25 -9.25 -3.78 -12.76
CA ILE A 25 -10.56 -3.47 -13.36
C ILE A 25 -10.88 -1.99 -13.13
N SER A 26 -10.63 -1.44 -11.93
CA SER A 26 -10.81 -0.01 -11.66
C SER A 26 -9.99 0.85 -12.61
N ALA A 27 -8.71 0.52 -12.81
CA ALA A 27 -7.83 1.23 -13.74
C ALA A 27 -8.41 1.24 -15.17
N LEU A 28 -8.91 0.10 -15.66
CA LEU A 28 -9.49 0.01 -17.01
C LEU A 28 -10.77 0.83 -17.16
N LEU A 29 -11.65 0.77 -16.16
CA LEU A 29 -12.89 1.54 -16.16
C LEU A 29 -12.62 3.05 -16.05
N GLU A 30 -11.61 3.46 -15.27
CA GLU A 30 -11.14 4.85 -15.22
C GLU A 30 -10.55 5.29 -16.56
N CYS A 31 -9.80 4.43 -17.25
CA CYS A 31 -9.29 4.69 -18.61
C CYS A 31 -10.42 4.86 -19.65
N ARG A 32 -11.62 4.32 -19.38
CA ARG A 32 -12.86 4.54 -20.15
C ARG A 32 -13.61 5.82 -19.76
N GLY A 33 -13.10 6.57 -18.78
CA GLY A 33 -13.66 7.84 -18.32
C GLY A 33 -14.71 7.72 -17.22
N LEU A 34 -14.82 6.57 -16.55
CA LEU A 34 -15.77 6.34 -15.46
C LEU A 34 -15.19 6.75 -14.11
N LYS A 35 -16.02 7.27 -13.21
CA LYS A 35 -15.67 7.46 -11.80
C LYS A 35 -15.84 6.15 -11.05
N VAL A 36 -14.73 5.59 -10.56
CA VAL A 36 -14.71 4.29 -9.89
C VAL A 36 -14.32 4.43 -8.42
N THR A 37 -14.98 3.66 -7.56
CA THR A 37 -14.59 3.47 -6.16
C THR A 37 -14.42 1.98 -5.87
N ASN A 38 -13.59 1.66 -4.89
CA ASN A 38 -13.34 0.29 -4.46
C ASN A 38 -13.69 0.12 -2.99
N GLN A 39 -14.16 -1.06 -2.63
CA GLN A 39 -14.50 -1.42 -1.25
C GLN A 39 -13.94 -2.81 -0.96
N LYS A 40 -13.38 -2.99 0.23
CA LYS A 40 -12.93 -4.28 0.73
C LYS A 40 -13.81 -4.71 1.91
N LEU A 41 -14.37 -5.92 1.82
CA LEU A 41 -15.10 -6.54 2.91
C LEU A 41 -14.24 -7.65 3.51
N ASP A 42 -13.72 -7.41 4.70
CA ASP A 42 -12.81 -8.31 5.39
C ASP A 42 -13.55 -9.19 6.41
N PRO A 43 -13.44 -10.53 6.28
CA PRO A 43 -14.21 -11.45 7.13
C PRO A 43 -13.67 -11.61 8.55
N TYR A 44 -12.53 -10.99 8.88
CA TYR A 44 -11.95 -11.05 10.22
C TYR A 44 -12.76 -10.23 11.26
N ILE A 45 -12.62 -10.63 12.54
CA ILE A 45 -13.40 -10.09 13.66
C ILE A 45 -12.82 -8.78 14.21
N ASN A 46 -11.55 -8.47 13.96
CA ASN A 46 -10.97 -7.18 14.34
C ASN A 46 -11.77 -6.02 13.75
N VAL A 47 -12.05 -4.99 14.57
CA VAL A 47 -12.77 -3.78 14.12
C VAL A 47 -11.94 -2.99 13.12
N ASP A 48 -10.63 -2.98 13.31
CA ASP A 48 -9.63 -2.42 12.41
C ASP A 48 -8.32 -3.23 12.53
N PRO A 49 -7.44 -3.17 11.52
CA PRO A 49 -6.15 -3.83 11.55
C PRO A 49 -5.10 -3.10 12.37
N GLY A 50 -5.41 -1.96 13.01
CA GLY A 50 -4.45 -1.20 13.83
C GLY A 50 -3.92 -2.00 15.02
N THR A 51 -4.72 -2.96 15.52
CA THR A 51 -4.33 -3.90 16.58
C THR A 51 -3.60 -5.15 16.09
N MET A 52 -3.53 -5.37 14.77
CA MET A 52 -2.96 -6.57 14.18
C MET A 52 -1.45 -6.40 14.00
N SER A 53 -0.72 -7.50 14.21
CA SER A 53 0.72 -7.51 14.01
C SER A 53 1.05 -7.44 12.52
N PRO A 54 1.91 -6.51 12.07
CA PRO A 54 2.35 -6.44 10.67
C PRO A 54 3.06 -7.72 10.18
N PHE A 55 3.50 -8.59 11.10
CA PHE A 55 4.08 -9.89 10.78
C PHE A 55 3.07 -10.93 10.29
N GLN A 56 1.81 -10.80 10.70
CA GLN A 56 0.77 -11.79 10.43
C GLN A 56 -0.13 -11.37 9.26
N HIS A 57 -0.34 -10.06 9.10
CA HIS A 57 -1.33 -9.52 8.17
C HIS A 57 -0.76 -8.53 7.16
N GLY A 58 0.57 -8.34 7.14
CA GLY A 58 1.23 -7.40 6.23
C GLY A 58 1.15 -5.95 6.71
N GLU A 59 1.42 -5.03 5.79
CA GLU A 59 1.34 -3.59 6.05
C GLU A 59 -0.08 -3.15 6.43
N VAL A 60 -0.19 -2.27 7.43
CA VAL A 60 -1.41 -1.50 7.69
C VAL A 60 -1.38 -0.26 6.82
N PHE A 61 -2.32 -0.14 5.88
CA PHE A 61 -2.46 1.04 5.04
C PHE A 61 -3.19 2.14 5.80
N VAL A 62 -2.81 3.40 5.58
CA VAL A 62 -3.49 4.56 6.17
C VAL A 62 -4.06 5.43 5.06
N THR A 63 -5.32 5.83 5.25
CA THR A 63 -6.08 6.71 4.35
C THR A 63 -6.04 8.16 4.81
N ASP A 64 -6.48 9.11 3.97
CA ASP A 64 -6.41 10.54 4.31
C ASP A 64 -7.30 10.92 5.51
N ASP A 65 -8.42 10.22 5.73
CA ASP A 65 -9.33 10.44 6.86
C ASP A 65 -8.93 9.67 8.14
N GLY A 66 -7.75 9.03 8.11
CA GLY A 66 -7.15 8.34 9.25
C GLY A 66 -7.72 6.96 9.54
N ALA A 67 -8.34 6.29 8.56
CA ALA A 67 -8.60 4.86 8.67
C ALA A 67 -7.28 4.08 8.60
N GLU A 68 -7.09 3.17 9.56
CA GLU A 68 -6.14 2.06 9.43
C GLU A 68 -6.87 0.91 8.74
N THR A 69 -6.32 0.39 7.65
CA THR A 69 -7.03 -0.55 6.77
C THR A 69 -6.11 -1.66 6.27
N ASP A 70 -6.73 -2.67 5.66
CA ASP A 70 -6.01 -3.72 4.93
C ASP A 70 -5.15 -3.13 3.79
N LEU A 71 -4.09 -3.86 3.44
CA LEU A 71 -3.13 -3.48 2.39
C LEU A 71 -3.78 -3.35 1.00
N ASP A 72 -4.91 -4.00 0.75
CA ASP A 72 -5.60 -3.97 -0.54
C ASP A 72 -6.11 -2.58 -0.90
N LEU A 73 -6.45 -1.74 0.09
CA LEU A 73 -6.81 -0.34 -0.19
C LEU A 73 -5.64 0.43 -0.81
N GLY A 74 -4.41 0.08 -0.45
CA GLY A 74 -3.22 0.61 -1.11
C GLY A 74 -3.13 0.17 -2.58
N HIS A 75 -3.56 -1.05 -2.91
CA HIS A 75 -3.66 -1.48 -4.31
C HIS A 75 -4.69 -0.66 -5.07
N TYR A 76 -5.85 -0.39 -4.48
CA TYR A 76 -6.88 0.41 -5.14
C TYR A 76 -6.40 1.84 -5.42
N GLU A 77 -5.78 2.51 -4.44
CA GLU A 77 -5.24 3.86 -4.64
C GLU A 77 -4.04 3.92 -5.58
N ARG A 78 -3.28 2.82 -5.74
CA ARG A 78 -2.18 2.77 -6.73
C ARG A 78 -2.69 2.68 -8.16
N PHE A 79 -3.85 2.06 -8.37
CA PHE A 79 -4.39 1.80 -9.71
C PHE A 79 -5.52 2.75 -10.14
N CYS A 80 -6.13 3.46 -9.20
CA CYS A 80 -7.23 4.39 -9.46
C CYS A 80 -6.90 5.78 -8.92
N SER A 81 -7.42 6.83 -9.55
CA SER A 81 -7.22 8.19 -9.07
C SER A 81 -7.95 8.49 -7.75
N THR A 82 -9.08 7.80 -7.49
CA THR A 82 -9.90 7.93 -6.29
C THR A 82 -9.11 7.59 -5.03
N CYS A 83 -9.16 8.47 -4.02
CA CYS A 83 -8.65 8.16 -2.69
C CYS A 83 -9.69 7.35 -1.90
N MET A 84 -9.23 6.32 -1.21
CA MET A 84 -10.04 5.50 -0.31
C MET A 84 -10.09 6.16 1.08
N GLY A 85 -11.14 5.86 1.85
CA GLY A 85 -11.31 6.32 3.24
C GLY A 85 -11.93 5.25 4.13
N LYS A 86 -12.40 5.65 5.31
CA LYS A 86 -13.09 4.78 6.29
C LYS A 86 -14.28 4.02 5.72
N SER A 87 -14.93 4.58 4.71
CA SER A 87 -16.08 3.98 4.03
C SER A 87 -15.71 2.88 3.01
N ASN A 88 -14.42 2.62 2.79
CA ASN A 88 -13.95 1.68 1.78
C ASN A 88 -13.42 0.37 2.37
N ASN A 89 -13.43 0.21 3.70
CA ASN A 89 -13.06 -1.02 4.38
C ASN A 89 -14.12 -1.37 5.43
N LEU A 90 -14.78 -2.52 5.25
CA LEU A 90 -15.77 -3.05 6.16
C LEU A 90 -15.28 -4.38 6.72
N THR A 91 -15.25 -4.52 8.05
CA THR A 91 -14.88 -5.79 8.69
C THR A 91 -16.08 -6.49 9.33
N THR A 92 -16.01 -7.81 9.51
CA THR A 92 -17.02 -8.54 10.32
C THR A 92 -17.13 -7.91 11.72
N GLY A 93 -16.01 -7.53 12.32
CA GLY A 93 -15.97 -6.82 13.59
C GLY A 93 -16.85 -5.57 13.63
N GLN A 94 -16.71 -4.70 12.63
CA GLN A 94 -17.49 -3.46 12.51
C GLN A 94 -18.98 -3.73 12.32
N VAL A 95 -19.34 -4.69 11.48
CA VAL A 95 -20.73 -5.05 11.21
C VAL A 95 -21.41 -5.55 12.49
N TYR A 96 -20.80 -6.51 13.17
CA TYR A 96 -21.35 -7.10 14.38
C TYR A 96 -21.39 -6.08 15.52
N TYR A 97 -20.34 -5.27 15.68
CA TYR A 97 -20.33 -4.18 16.65
C TYR A 97 -21.49 -3.22 16.42
N SER A 98 -21.68 -2.73 15.19
CA SER A 98 -22.79 -1.83 14.82
C SER A 98 -24.16 -2.42 15.17
N VAL A 99 -24.42 -3.67 14.74
CA VAL A 99 -25.71 -4.33 14.97
C VAL A 99 -25.97 -4.57 16.46
N ILE A 100 -24.96 -5.03 17.22
CA ILE A 100 -25.09 -5.23 18.67
C ILE A 100 -25.33 -3.90 19.39
N THR A 101 -24.64 -2.82 18.98
CA THR A 101 -24.85 -1.49 19.57
C THR A 101 -26.26 -0.96 19.30
N LYS A 102 -26.78 -1.12 18.07
CA LYS A 102 -28.17 -0.75 17.71
C LYS A 102 -29.20 -1.55 18.51
N GLU A 103 -28.95 -2.84 18.72
CA GLU A 103 -29.78 -3.69 19.57
C GLU A 103 -29.85 -3.15 21.00
N ARG A 104 -28.70 -2.87 21.62
CA ARG A 104 -28.64 -2.36 22.99
C ARG A 104 -29.25 -0.96 23.16
N ARG A 105 -29.25 -0.15 22.11
CA ARG A 105 -29.92 1.16 22.10
C ARG A 105 -31.46 1.04 21.96
N GLY A 106 -31.96 -0.13 21.56
CA GLY A 106 -33.39 -0.38 21.37
C GLY A 106 -33.90 -0.10 19.96
N ASP A 107 -33.02 0.08 18.97
CA ASP A 107 -33.39 0.43 17.59
C ASP A 107 -34.26 -0.65 16.91
N TYR A 108 -34.15 -1.90 17.37
CA TYR A 108 -34.94 -3.03 16.85
C TYR A 108 -36.26 -3.26 17.62
N LEU A 109 -36.64 -2.34 18.52
CA LEU A 109 -37.93 -2.33 19.22
C LEU A 109 -38.27 -3.65 19.94
N GLY A 110 -37.26 -4.29 20.54
CA GLY A 110 -37.40 -5.56 21.27
C GLY A 110 -37.58 -6.81 20.40
N LYS A 111 -37.46 -6.70 19.07
CA LYS A 111 -37.51 -7.86 18.17
C LYS A 111 -36.18 -8.63 18.19
N THR A 112 -36.25 -9.93 17.90
CA THR A 112 -35.06 -10.79 17.80
C THR A 112 -34.15 -10.37 16.67
N VAL A 113 -32.88 -10.08 17.01
CA VAL A 113 -31.82 -9.77 16.04
C VAL A 113 -31.20 -11.06 15.51
N GLN A 114 -30.96 -11.12 14.21
CA GLN A 114 -30.53 -12.31 13.45
C GLN A 114 -29.56 -11.93 12.34
N VAL A 115 -28.78 -12.89 11.83
CA VAL A 115 -27.88 -12.69 10.69
C VAL A 115 -28.65 -12.19 9.45
N ILE A 116 -29.79 -12.81 9.17
CA ILE A 116 -30.73 -12.34 8.15
C ILE A 116 -31.98 -11.86 8.87
N PRO A 117 -32.44 -10.60 8.67
CA PRO A 117 -31.89 -9.61 7.76
C PRO A 117 -30.88 -8.65 8.39
N HIS A 118 -30.64 -8.67 9.71
CA HIS A 118 -30.00 -7.53 10.39
C HIS A 118 -28.52 -7.34 10.02
N ILE A 119 -27.71 -8.40 10.04
CA ILE A 119 -26.29 -8.35 9.63
C ILE A 119 -26.17 -8.10 8.13
N THR A 120 -26.97 -8.81 7.32
CA THR A 120 -26.97 -8.66 5.86
C THR A 120 -27.42 -7.26 5.41
N ASN A 121 -28.43 -6.67 6.05
CA ASN A 121 -28.85 -5.29 5.79
C ASN A 121 -27.76 -4.28 6.18
N GLU A 122 -27.08 -4.47 7.31
CA GLU A 122 -25.97 -3.59 7.70
C GLU A 122 -24.87 -3.56 6.62
N ILE A 123 -24.53 -4.73 6.07
CA ILE A 123 -23.57 -4.88 4.97
C ILE A 123 -24.07 -4.17 3.70
N LYS A 124 -25.32 -4.42 3.27
CA LYS A 124 -25.91 -3.81 2.06
C LYS A 124 -25.99 -2.29 2.16
N ASP A 125 -26.37 -1.77 3.34
CA ASP A 125 -26.43 -0.34 3.62
C ASP A 125 -25.04 0.29 3.52
N TYR A 126 -24.02 -0.38 4.06
CA TYR A 126 -22.64 0.08 3.97
C TYR A 126 -22.17 0.14 2.51
N ILE A 127 -22.37 -0.93 1.73
CA ILE A 127 -22.01 -1.00 0.30
C ILE A 127 -22.66 0.15 -0.49
N SER A 128 -23.96 0.40 -0.25
CA SER A 128 -24.71 1.46 -0.94
C SER A 128 -24.19 2.85 -0.62
N LYS A 129 -23.93 3.14 0.66
CA LYS A 129 -23.48 4.47 1.12
C LYS A 129 -22.12 4.84 0.56
N SER A 130 -21.19 3.89 0.56
CA SER A 130 -19.83 4.09 0.08
C SER A 130 -19.72 4.14 -1.46
N ALA A 131 -20.74 3.69 -2.18
CA ALA A 131 -20.85 3.79 -3.63
C ALA A 131 -21.42 5.13 -4.13
N ALA A 132 -21.97 5.95 -3.24
CA ALA A 132 -22.64 7.20 -3.62
C ALA A 132 -21.67 8.17 -4.32
N GLY A 133 -22.11 8.73 -5.46
CA GLY A 133 -21.33 9.71 -6.23
C GLY A 133 -20.36 9.11 -7.27
N PHE A 134 -20.29 7.78 -7.38
CA PHE A 134 -19.49 7.07 -8.37
C PHE A 134 -20.36 6.40 -9.44
N ASP A 135 -19.79 6.19 -10.63
CA ASP A 135 -20.45 5.49 -11.73
C ASP A 135 -20.41 3.97 -11.50
N VAL A 136 -19.29 3.47 -10.99
CA VAL A 136 -19.07 2.05 -10.67
C VAL A 136 -18.44 1.89 -9.28
N SER A 137 -19.00 1.00 -8.47
CA SER A 137 -18.40 0.53 -7.22
C SER A 137 -17.95 -0.92 -7.36
N ILE A 138 -16.66 -1.17 -7.14
CA ILE A 138 -16.07 -2.50 -7.12
C ILE A 138 -15.93 -2.95 -5.68
N VAL A 139 -16.58 -4.05 -5.34
CA VAL A 139 -16.70 -4.56 -3.98
C VAL A 139 -15.99 -5.91 -3.90
N GLU A 140 -14.80 -5.93 -3.33
CA GLU A 140 -14.04 -7.16 -3.09
C GLU A 140 -14.50 -7.84 -1.81
N ILE A 141 -14.88 -9.10 -1.92
CA ILE A 141 -15.20 -9.96 -0.78
C ILE A 141 -13.94 -10.73 -0.38
N GLY A 142 -13.42 -10.44 0.81
CA GLY A 142 -12.32 -11.16 1.44
C GLY A 142 -12.68 -12.62 1.74
N GLY A 143 -11.68 -13.40 2.15
CA GLY A 143 -11.82 -14.84 2.36
C GLY A 143 -11.93 -15.66 1.07
N THR A 144 -12.29 -16.93 1.22
CA THR A 144 -12.48 -17.88 0.11
C THR A 144 -13.93 -18.37 0.11
N VAL A 145 -14.55 -18.46 -1.06
CA VAL A 145 -15.89 -19.07 -1.18
C VAL A 145 -15.83 -20.51 -0.68
N GLY A 146 -16.69 -20.82 0.29
CA GLY A 146 -16.70 -22.09 1.04
C GLY A 146 -16.34 -21.90 2.51
N ASP A 147 -15.68 -20.81 2.87
CA ASP A 147 -15.33 -20.51 4.26
C ASP A 147 -16.52 -19.92 5.03
N ILE A 148 -16.65 -20.33 6.30
CA ILE A 148 -17.75 -19.91 7.19
C ILE A 148 -17.76 -18.38 7.37
N GLU A 149 -16.58 -17.79 7.48
CA GLU A 149 -16.39 -16.36 7.78
C GLU A 149 -16.97 -15.42 6.69
N SER A 150 -17.06 -15.90 5.44
CA SER A 150 -17.54 -15.09 4.30
C SER A 150 -19.04 -15.21 4.04
N LEU A 151 -19.74 -16.15 4.70
CA LEU A 151 -21.15 -16.44 4.43
C LEU A 151 -22.07 -15.22 4.57
N PRO A 152 -21.96 -14.38 5.63
CA PRO A 152 -22.82 -13.19 5.75
C PRO A 152 -22.62 -12.20 4.60
N PHE A 153 -21.38 -12.00 4.14
CA PHE A 153 -21.09 -11.12 3.01
C PHE A 153 -21.63 -11.67 1.70
N LEU A 154 -21.43 -12.96 1.43
CA LEU A 154 -21.93 -13.60 0.22
C LEU A 154 -23.47 -13.54 0.16
N GLU A 155 -24.15 -13.81 1.27
CA GLU A 155 -25.61 -13.67 1.33
C GLU A 155 -26.07 -12.22 1.13
N ALA A 156 -25.35 -11.24 1.70
CA ALA A 156 -25.66 -9.83 1.53
C ALA A 156 -25.58 -9.41 0.05
N ILE A 157 -24.51 -9.76 -0.67
CA ILE A 157 -24.36 -9.38 -2.09
C ILE A 157 -25.35 -10.12 -3.01
N ARG A 158 -25.74 -11.34 -2.64
CA ARG A 158 -26.79 -12.09 -3.33
C ARG A 158 -28.13 -11.38 -3.24
N GLN A 159 -28.53 -10.96 -2.03
CA GLN A 159 -29.74 -10.15 -1.82
C GLN A 159 -29.62 -8.80 -2.53
N PHE A 160 -28.47 -8.14 -2.43
CA PHE A 160 -28.20 -6.83 -3.03
C PHE A 160 -28.46 -6.84 -4.54
N ARG A 161 -27.92 -7.83 -5.27
CA ARG A 161 -28.15 -7.95 -6.72
C ARG A 161 -29.65 -8.05 -7.07
N ASN A 162 -30.44 -8.75 -6.27
CA ASN A 162 -31.88 -8.87 -6.49
C ASN A 162 -32.60 -7.52 -6.29
N GLU A 163 -32.15 -6.72 -5.33
CA GLU A 163 -32.73 -5.41 -5.01
C GLU A 163 -32.35 -4.36 -6.07
N VAL A 164 -31.11 -4.34 -6.55
CA VAL A 164 -30.66 -3.31 -7.53
C VAL A 164 -30.93 -3.69 -8.98
N GLY A 165 -31.14 -4.98 -9.27
CA GLY A 165 -31.39 -5.52 -10.60
C GLY A 165 -30.12 -6.01 -11.32
N ARG A 166 -30.27 -7.03 -12.18
CA ARG A 166 -29.16 -7.73 -12.86
C ARG A 166 -28.30 -6.82 -13.74
N GLU A 167 -28.89 -5.82 -14.38
CA GLU A 167 -28.18 -4.84 -15.23
C GLU A 167 -27.39 -3.79 -14.42
N ASN A 168 -27.51 -3.80 -13.08
CA ASN A 168 -26.82 -2.87 -12.19
C ASN A 168 -25.78 -3.55 -11.30
N ALA A 169 -25.71 -4.88 -11.30
CA ALA A 169 -24.78 -5.63 -10.46
C ALA A 169 -24.36 -6.94 -11.12
N ILE A 170 -23.04 -7.15 -11.23
CA ILE A 170 -22.42 -8.38 -11.74
C ILE A 170 -21.51 -9.02 -10.70
N PHE A 171 -21.33 -10.34 -10.82
CA PHE A 171 -20.39 -11.14 -10.04
C PHE A 171 -19.19 -11.55 -10.91
N ILE A 172 -17.99 -11.17 -10.47
CA ILE A 172 -16.73 -11.65 -11.04
C ILE A 172 -16.13 -12.63 -10.03
N HIS A 173 -15.86 -13.85 -10.47
CA HIS A 173 -15.28 -14.89 -9.61
C HIS A 173 -13.86 -15.24 -10.04
N LEU A 174 -12.91 -14.93 -9.16
CA LEU A 174 -11.50 -15.28 -9.31
C LEU A 174 -11.27 -16.74 -8.91
N THR A 175 -10.58 -17.50 -9.76
CA THR A 175 -10.34 -18.92 -9.56
C THR A 175 -8.94 -19.30 -10.02
N TRP A 176 -8.49 -20.53 -9.75
CA TRP A 176 -7.16 -21.00 -10.10
C TRP A 176 -7.21 -22.17 -11.09
N VAL A 177 -6.45 -22.03 -12.19
CA VAL A 177 -6.27 -23.05 -13.22
C VAL A 177 -4.78 -23.46 -13.21
N PRO A 178 -4.39 -24.43 -12.35
CA PRO A 178 -3.00 -24.85 -12.19
C PRO A 178 -2.46 -25.55 -13.43
N LEU A 179 -1.18 -25.30 -13.73
CA LEU A 179 -0.38 -26.11 -14.65
C LEU A 179 0.31 -27.24 -13.88
N ILE A 180 -0.01 -28.49 -14.21
CA ILE A 180 0.68 -29.65 -13.64
C ILE A 180 1.95 -29.91 -14.46
N LYS A 181 3.07 -29.35 -14.00
CA LYS A 181 4.35 -29.36 -14.73
C LYS A 181 4.82 -30.76 -15.14
N THR A 182 4.56 -31.79 -14.34
CA THR A 182 4.91 -33.19 -14.64
C THR A 182 4.10 -33.78 -15.79
N ALA A 183 2.88 -33.30 -16.01
CA ALA A 183 1.98 -33.75 -17.07
C ALA A 183 1.91 -32.78 -18.26
N GLY A 184 2.43 -31.55 -18.11
CA GLY A 184 2.33 -30.50 -19.13
C GLY A 184 0.90 -30.00 -19.40
N GLU A 185 -0.06 -30.30 -18.51
CA GLU A 185 -1.47 -30.02 -18.72
C GLU A 185 -2.03 -29.10 -17.62
N VAL A 186 -2.90 -28.16 -18.01
CA VAL A 186 -3.65 -27.37 -17.05
C VAL A 186 -4.88 -28.12 -16.53
N LYS A 187 -5.24 -27.91 -15.26
CA LYS A 187 -6.40 -28.57 -14.66
C LYS A 187 -7.51 -27.57 -14.36
N THR A 188 -8.66 -27.77 -14.99
CA THR A 188 -9.86 -26.93 -14.83
C THR A 188 -10.74 -27.34 -13.65
N LYS A 189 -10.47 -28.49 -13.03
CA LYS A 189 -11.32 -29.07 -11.96
C LYS A 189 -11.47 -28.17 -10.73
N PRO A 190 -10.40 -27.50 -10.23
CA PRO A 190 -10.53 -26.57 -9.12
C PRO A 190 -11.55 -25.46 -9.40
N THR A 191 -11.51 -24.87 -10.61
CA THR A 191 -12.50 -23.89 -11.05
C THR A 191 -13.92 -24.42 -11.05
N GLN A 192 -14.15 -25.63 -11.56
CA GLN A 192 -15.48 -26.23 -11.58
C GLN A 192 -16.06 -26.40 -10.17
N HIS A 193 -15.25 -26.87 -9.22
CA HIS A 193 -15.69 -27.05 -7.83
C HIS A 193 -15.90 -25.69 -7.12
N SER A 194 -15.05 -24.71 -7.41
CA SER A 194 -15.17 -23.34 -6.90
C SER A 194 -16.50 -22.70 -7.31
N VAL A 195 -16.84 -22.77 -8.60
CA VAL A 195 -18.11 -22.25 -9.12
C VAL A 195 -19.29 -23.04 -8.57
N LYS A 196 -19.16 -24.36 -8.39
CA LYS A 196 -20.20 -25.17 -7.76
C LYS A 196 -20.52 -24.66 -6.34
N ALA A 197 -19.50 -24.44 -5.51
CA ALA A 197 -19.67 -23.92 -4.15
C ALA A 197 -20.33 -22.53 -4.14
N LEU A 198 -19.96 -21.65 -5.07
CA LEU A 198 -20.59 -20.33 -5.22
C LEU A 198 -22.07 -20.43 -5.62
N ARG A 199 -22.41 -21.39 -6.48
CA ARG A 199 -23.80 -21.63 -6.91
C ARG A 199 -24.64 -22.31 -5.84
N GLU A 200 -24.06 -23.14 -4.98
CA GLU A 200 -24.73 -23.78 -3.84
C GLU A 200 -25.32 -22.75 -2.87
N ILE A 201 -24.70 -21.56 -2.76
CA ILE A 201 -25.22 -20.43 -1.97
C ILE A 201 -26.09 -19.45 -2.80
N GLY A 202 -26.44 -19.81 -4.04
CA GLY A 202 -27.34 -19.03 -4.89
C GLY A 202 -26.71 -17.88 -5.66
N ILE A 203 -25.38 -17.85 -5.82
CA ILE A 203 -24.67 -16.87 -6.64
C ILE A 203 -24.20 -17.53 -7.94
N GLN A 204 -24.68 -17.03 -9.08
CA GLN A 204 -24.18 -17.39 -10.40
C GLN A 204 -23.15 -16.34 -10.85
N PRO A 205 -21.87 -16.70 -11.07
CA PRO A 205 -20.90 -15.76 -11.60
C PRO A 205 -21.27 -15.36 -13.04
N ASP A 206 -21.09 -14.07 -13.35
CA ASP A 206 -21.28 -13.53 -14.70
C ASP A 206 -19.96 -13.57 -15.50
N ILE A 207 -18.83 -13.45 -14.79
CA ILE A 207 -17.47 -13.50 -15.34
C ILE A 207 -16.59 -14.42 -14.48
N LEU A 208 -15.75 -15.21 -15.13
CA LEU A 208 -14.68 -16.00 -14.51
C LEU A 208 -13.31 -15.42 -14.87
N LEU A 209 -12.51 -15.13 -13.85
CA LEU A 209 -11.10 -14.76 -13.98
C LEU A 209 -10.23 -15.94 -13.56
N CYS A 210 -9.68 -16.63 -14.55
CA CYS A 210 -8.91 -17.85 -14.35
C CYS A 210 -7.43 -17.53 -14.17
N ARG A 211 -6.95 -17.56 -12.92
CA ARG A 211 -5.56 -17.33 -12.56
C ARG A 211 -4.67 -18.48 -13.04
N THR A 212 -3.63 -18.19 -13.81
CA THR A 212 -2.76 -19.22 -14.39
C THR A 212 -1.40 -18.67 -14.86
N GLU A 213 -0.42 -19.55 -15.09
CA GLU A 213 0.93 -19.20 -15.57
C GLU A 213 0.93 -18.77 -17.06
N ASN A 214 0.08 -19.40 -17.88
CA ASN A 214 0.06 -19.26 -19.35
C ASN A 214 -1.33 -18.88 -19.87
N PHE A 215 -1.42 -18.31 -21.08
CA PHE A 215 -2.72 -18.08 -21.72
C PHE A 215 -3.47 -19.40 -21.92
N LEU A 216 -4.76 -19.41 -21.57
CA LEU A 216 -5.62 -20.57 -21.76
C LEU A 216 -6.04 -20.66 -23.22
N SER A 217 -6.05 -21.87 -23.78
CA SER A 217 -6.60 -22.09 -25.13
C SER A 217 -8.12 -21.93 -25.13
N GLU A 218 -8.69 -21.66 -26.31
CA GLU A 218 -10.14 -21.56 -26.49
C GLU A 218 -10.88 -22.85 -26.13
N ASP A 219 -10.27 -24.02 -26.33
CA ASP A 219 -10.83 -25.30 -25.90
C ASP A 219 -10.95 -25.39 -24.38
N ILE A 220 -9.94 -24.91 -23.65
CA ILE A 220 -9.94 -24.89 -22.18
C ILE A 220 -10.98 -23.89 -21.67
N LYS A 221 -11.05 -22.69 -22.26
CA LYS A 221 -12.06 -21.68 -21.92
C LYS A 221 -13.48 -22.21 -22.18
N SER A 222 -13.71 -22.85 -23.33
CA SER A 222 -14.98 -23.49 -23.70
C SER A 222 -15.37 -24.60 -22.73
N LYS A 223 -14.41 -25.43 -22.32
CA LYS A 223 -14.63 -26.46 -21.30
C LYS A 223 -15.02 -25.84 -19.96
N ILE A 224 -14.30 -24.82 -19.50
CA ILE A 224 -14.63 -24.12 -18.24
C ILE A 224 -16.04 -23.52 -18.33
N ALA A 225 -16.36 -22.82 -19.42
CA ALA A 225 -17.66 -22.21 -19.66
C ALA A 225 -18.80 -23.23 -19.58
N LEU A 226 -18.66 -24.36 -20.28
CA LEU A 226 -19.63 -25.45 -20.28
C LEU A 226 -19.87 -26.00 -18.86
N PHE A 227 -18.81 -26.34 -18.13
CA PHE A 227 -18.96 -26.94 -16.80
C PHE A 227 -19.43 -25.93 -15.72
N CYS A 228 -19.12 -24.65 -15.90
CA CYS A 228 -19.48 -23.60 -14.95
C CYS A 228 -20.81 -22.91 -15.29
N ASN A 229 -21.42 -23.26 -16.43
CA ASN A 229 -22.65 -22.66 -16.95
C ASN A 229 -22.53 -21.14 -17.09
N VAL A 230 -21.49 -20.69 -17.80
CA VAL A 230 -21.26 -19.29 -18.20
C VAL A 230 -20.98 -19.20 -19.69
N GLU A 231 -21.09 -18.02 -20.29
CA GLU A 231 -20.73 -17.82 -21.69
C GLU A 231 -19.22 -18.00 -21.91
N VAL A 232 -18.82 -18.48 -23.08
CA VAL A 232 -17.39 -18.69 -23.40
C VAL A 232 -16.61 -17.37 -23.34
N ASN A 233 -17.22 -16.29 -23.85
CA ASN A 233 -16.66 -14.94 -23.79
C ASN A 233 -16.74 -14.27 -22.40
N SER A 234 -17.20 -15.01 -21.37
CA SER A 234 -17.13 -14.61 -19.96
C SER A 234 -15.99 -15.30 -19.19
N VAL A 235 -15.16 -16.12 -19.86
CA VAL A 235 -14.02 -16.81 -19.25
C VAL A 235 -12.71 -16.16 -19.72
N PHE A 236 -12.04 -15.45 -18.81
CA PHE A 236 -10.83 -14.69 -19.13
C PHE A 236 -9.61 -15.26 -18.41
N THR A 237 -8.46 -15.18 -19.08
CA THR A 237 -7.16 -15.55 -18.51
C THR A 237 -6.65 -14.42 -17.62
N ALA A 238 -6.43 -14.70 -16.33
CA ALA A 238 -5.66 -13.84 -15.44
C ALA A 238 -4.23 -14.39 -15.33
N LYS A 239 -3.36 -13.99 -16.26
CA LYS A 239 -1.99 -14.52 -16.41
C LYS A 239 -1.02 -14.00 -15.35
N ASP A 240 -0.06 -14.83 -14.93
CA ASP A 240 1.09 -14.41 -14.13
C ASP A 240 1.94 -13.38 -14.90
N VAL A 241 2.28 -12.29 -14.21
CA VAL A 241 3.01 -11.13 -14.74
C VAL A 241 4.27 -10.87 -13.94
N GLY A 242 5.30 -10.34 -14.62
CA GLY A 242 6.52 -9.89 -13.95
C GLY A 242 6.37 -8.52 -13.29
N CYS A 243 5.43 -7.71 -13.81
CA CYS A 243 5.10 -6.38 -13.32
C CYS A 243 3.59 -6.30 -13.05
N ILE A 244 3.18 -5.93 -11.84
CA ILE A 244 1.75 -5.88 -11.49
C ILE A 244 0.97 -4.85 -12.32
N TYR A 245 1.63 -3.84 -12.88
CA TYR A 245 1.01 -2.82 -13.73
C TYR A 245 0.71 -3.32 -15.15
N GLU A 246 1.13 -4.54 -15.50
CA GLU A 246 0.75 -5.21 -16.75
C GLU A 246 -0.67 -5.79 -16.70
N VAL A 247 -1.22 -6.03 -15.50
CA VAL A 247 -2.51 -6.71 -15.34
C VAL A 247 -3.66 -5.97 -16.06
N PRO A 248 -3.81 -4.62 -15.96
CA PRO A 248 -4.80 -3.90 -16.75
C PRO A 248 -4.66 -4.15 -18.25
N LEU A 249 -3.43 -4.12 -18.79
CA LEU A 249 -3.18 -4.33 -20.22
C LEU A 249 -3.55 -5.75 -20.66
N ILE A 250 -3.26 -6.77 -19.84
CA ILE A 250 -3.65 -8.16 -20.12
C ILE A 250 -5.16 -8.34 -20.07
N PHE A 251 -5.82 -7.76 -19.06
CA PHE A 251 -7.28 -7.82 -18.94
C PHE A 251 -7.96 -7.15 -20.12
N HIS A 252 -7.45 -6.00 -20.58
CA HIS A 252 -7.94 -5.35 -21.78
C HIS A 252 -7.73 -6.19 -23.03
N ARG A 253 -6.54 -6.80 -23.19
CA ARG A 253 -6.24 -7.69 -24.32
C ARG A 253 -7.18 -8.90 -24.37
N GLU A 254 -7.56 -9.45 -23.22
CA GLU A 254 -8.55 -10.53 -23.12
C GLU A 254 -10.00 -10.03 -23.33
N GLY A 255 -10.25 -8.71 -23.37
CA GLY A 255 -11.56 -8.11 -23.61
C GLY A 255 -12.44 -7.96 -22.36
N LEU A 256 -11.86 -8.04 -21.15
CA LEU A 256 -12.60 -8.04 -19.90
C LEU A 256 -13.42 -6.77 -19.69
N ASP A 257 -12.83 -5.61 -19.91
CA ASP A 257 -13.46 -4.32 -19.71
C ASP A 257 -14.64 -4.10 -20.67
N ALA A 258 -14.52 -4.58 -21.93
CA ALA A 258 -15.61 -4.57 -22.89
C ALA A 258 -16.79 -5.42 -22.43
N LYS A 259 -16.54 -6.63 -21.89
CA LYS A 259 -17.59 -7.49 -21.34
C LYS A 259 -18.26 -6.88 -20.10
N ILE A 260 -17.49 -6.21 -19.24
CA ILE A 260 -18.03 -5.54 -18.04
C ILE A 260 -18.99 -4.42 -18.43
N VAL A 261 -18.62 -3.55 -19.37
CA VAL A 261 -19.49 -2.44 -19.78
C VAL A 261 -20.75 -2.93 -20.52
N ASP A 262 -20.64 -4.02 -21.29
CA ASP A 262 -21.77 -4.70 -21.93
C ASP A 262 -22.77 -5.23 -20.89
N LEU A 263 -22.31 -6.06 -19.94
CA LEU A 263 -23.16 -6.65 -18.90
C LEU A 263 -23.83 -5.62 -17.98
N LEU A 264 -23.16 -4.48 -17.74
CA LEU A 264 -23.67 -3.39 -16.91
C LEU A 264 -24.44 -2.32 -17.70
N ASN A 265 -24.59 -2.49 -19.02
CA ASN A 265 -25.25 -1.55 -19.91
C ASN A 265 -24.68 -0.11 -19.77
N ILE A 266 -23.34 -0.01 -19.83
CA ILE A 266 -22.58 1.23 -19.68
C ILE A 266 -22.09 1.69 -21.06
N TRP A 267 -22.47 2.91 -21.45
CA TRP A 267 -22.02 3.53 -22.70
C TRP A 267 -20.76 4.37 -22.47
N THR A 268 -19.61 3.91 -23.00
CA THR A 268 -18.31 4.59 -22.89
C THR A 268 -17.48 4.41 -24.16
N GLY A 269 -16.44 5.23 -24.32
CA GLY A 269 -15.43 5.04 -25.35
C GLY A 269 -14.47 3.88 -25.04
N GLN A 270 -13.54 3.60 -25.96
CA GLN A 270 -12.42 2.70 -25.70
C GLN A 270 -11.49 3.25 -24.60
N PRO A 271 -10.82 2.39 -23.81
CA PRO A 271 -9.92 2.84 -22.76
C PRO A 271 -8.67 3.49 -23.36
N LYS A 272 -8.19 4.56 -22.73
CA LYS A 272 -6.91 5.21 -23.04
C LYS A 272 -5.81 4.63 -22.16
N LEU A 273 -4.96 3.78 -22.73
CA LEU A 273 -3.99 2.95 -21.99
C LEU A 273 -2.54 3.42 -22.08
N GLU A 274 -2.26 4.49 -22.83
CA GLU A 274 -0.90 4.95 -23.15
C GLU A 274 -0.06 5.21 -21.89
N VAL A 275 -0.70 5.71 -20.83
CA VAL A 275 -0.04 5.96 -19.54
C VAL A 275 0.41 4.66 -18.86
N TRP A 276 -0.41 3.61 -18.93
CA TRP A 276 -0.07 2.29 -18.37
C TRP A 276 1.00 1.58 -19.20
N GLU A 277 0.96 1.75 -20.52
CA GLU A 277 2.00 1.24 -21.43
C GLU A 277 3.37 1.88 -21.14
N ASP A 278 3.43 3.21 -20.92
CA ASP A 278 4.66 3.91 -20.54
C ASP A 278 5.19 3.43 -19.17
N VAL A 279 4.32 3.28 -18.18
CA VAL A 279 4.67 2.73 -16.86
C VAL A 279 5.33 1.35 -16.98
N VAL A 280 4.69 0.43 -17.72
CA VAL A 280 5.21 -0.92 -17.93
C VAL A 280 6.54 -0.89 -18.69
N ASN A 281 6.66 -0.04 -19.72
CA ASN A 281 7.88 0.07 -20.50
C ASN A 281 9.07 0.56 -19.64
N ARG A 282 8.88 1.61 -18.84
CA ARG A 282 9.93 2.14 -17.94
C ARG A 282 10.30 1.17 -16.83
N PHE A 283 9.34 0.37 -16.37
CA PHE A 283 9.60 -0.66 -15.37
C PHE A 283 10.42 -1.83 -15.95
N ASN A 284 10.04 -2.32 -17.13
CA ASN A 284 10.67 -3.51 -17.73
C ASN A 284 12.01 -3.21 -18.42
N ASN A 285 12.14 -2.04 -19.06
CA ASN A 285 13.28 -1.69 -19.92
C ASN A 285 14.07 -0.43 -19.50
N PRO A 286 14.43 -0.24 -18.22
CA PRO A 286 15.21 0.93 -17.80
C PRO A 286 16.69 0.83 -18.24
N PRO A 287 17.32 1.94 -18.69
CA PRO A 287 18.74 1.99 -19.07
C PRO A 287 19.72 1.92 -17.90
N ASP A 288 19.32 2.41 -16.73
CA ASP A 288 20.16 2.52 -15.54
C ASP A 288 19.63 1.68 -14.39
N GLU A 289 20.48 1.41 -13.40
CA GLU A 289 20.15 0.64 -12.21
C GLU A 289 20.80 1.24 -10.96
N VAL A 290 20.06 1.21 -9.83
CA VAL A 290 20.54 1.59 -8.50
C VAL A 290 20.22 0.54 -7.46
N CYS A 291 21.08 0.40 -6.45
CA CYS A 291 20.86 -0.44 -5.29
C CYS A 291 20.46 0.39 -4.07
N ILE A 292 19.30 0.12 -3.48
CA ILE A 292 18.79 0.80 -2.28
C ILE A 292 18.84 -0.16 -1.10
N GLY A 293 19.59 0.20 -0.06
CA GLY A 293 19.63 -0.53 1.20
C GLY A 293 18.44 -0.14 2.08
N ILE A 294 17.52 -1.07 2.34
CA ILE A 294 16.42 -0.87 3.28
C ILE A 294 16.83 -1.48 4.62
N VAL A 295 17.09 -0.62 5.60
CA VAL A 295 17.51 -1.05 6.95
C VAL A 295 16.30 -1.05 7.87
N GLY A 296 15.70 -2.22 8.07
CA GLY A 296 14.43 -2.35 8.78
C GLY A 296 14.39 -3.56 9.70
N LYS A 297 13.34 -3.62 10.55
CA LYS A 297 13.09 -4.73 11.50
C LYS A 297 12.43 -5.95 10.84
N TYR A 298 11.87 -5.76 9.64
CA TYR A 298 10.94 -6.73 9.01
C TYR A 298 11.46 -7.15 7.63
N VAL A 299 12.69 -7.67 7.58
CA VAL A 299 13.33 -8.01 6.30
C VAL A 299 12.88 -9.33 5.68
N ASN A 300 12.26 -10.21 6.48
CA ASN A 300 11.83 -11.55 6.03
C ASN A 300 10.39 -11.58 5.47
N LEU A 301 9.63 -10.49 5.64
CA LEU A 301 8.25 -10.39 5.15
C LEU A 301 8.14 -9.21 4.19
N THR A 302 8.17 -9.48 2.89
CA THR A 302 8.07 -8.44 1.85
C THR A 302 6.81 -7.61 1.96
N ASP A 303 5.73 -8.20 2.49
CA ASP A 303 4.40 -7.60 2.59
C ASP A 303 4.29 -6.56 3.72
N SER A 304 5.18 -6.61 4.73
CA SER A 304 5.22 -5.60 5.79
C SER A 304 5.70 -4.23 5.31
N TYR A 305 6.30 -4.16 4.11
CA TYR A 305 6.77 -2.93 3.47
C TYR A 305 6.22 -2.77 2.05
N LYS A 306 5.00 -3.28 1.78
CA LYS A 306 4.46 -3.30 0.42
C LYS A 306 4.40 -1.90 -0.21
N SER A 307 3.77 -0.92 0.43
CA SER A 307 3.67 0.44 -0.15
C SER A 307 5.02 1.11 -0.27
N LEU A 308 5.94 0.88 0.67
CA LEU A 308 7.32 1.36 0.59
C LEU A 308 8.06 0.81 -0.64
N ASN A 309 7.99 -0.50 -0.85
CA ASN A 309 8.63 -1.17 -1.99
C ASN A 309 8.06 -0.63 -3.30
N GLU A 310 6.73 -0.51 -3.41
CA GLU A 310 6.07 0.09 -4.57
C GLU A 310 6.50 1.55 -4.79
N ALA A 311 6.57 2.36 -3.72
CA ALA A 311 6.97 3.77 -3.82
C ALA A 311 8.42 3.94 -4.31
N LEU A 312 9.34 3.05 -3.92
CA LEU A 312 10.70 3.00 -4.45
C LEU A 312 10.71 2.62 -5.93
N MET A 313 9.91 1.63 -6.34
CA MET A 313 9.75 1.27 -7.75
C MET A 313 9.15 2.43 -8.57
N HIS A 314 8.17 3.16 -8.03
CA HIS A 314 7.62 4.37 -8.66
C HIS A 314 8.70 5.45 -8.83
N GLY A 315 9.58 5.63 -7.85
CA GLY A 315 10.74 6.52 -7.98
C GLY A 315 11.69 6.07 -9.09
N GLY A 316 11.86 4.76 -9.28
CA GLY A 316 12.54 4.16 -10.43
C GLY A 316 11.87 4.51 -11.77
N ILE A 317 10.55 4.33 -11.88
CA ILE A 317 9.75 4.67 -13.06
C ILE A 317 9.89 6.17 -13.41
N ALA A 318 9.83 7.04 -12.41
CA ALA A 318 10.00 8.49 -12.59
C ALA A 318 11.36 8.86 -13.19
N ASN A 319 12.41 8.12 -12.82
CA ASN A 319 13.79 8.34 -13.26
C ASN A 319 14.24 7.41 -14.40
N ASN A 320 13.33 6.62 -14.97
CA ASN A 320 13.63 5.57 -15.95
C ASN A 320 14.81 4.68 -15.50
N CYS A 321 14.73 4.16 -14.28
CA CYS A 321 15.80 3.41 -13.64
C CYS A 321 15.27 2.17 -12.91
N ARG A 322 16.02 1.06 -13.01
CA ARG A 322 15.78 -0.16 -12.25
C ARG A 322 16.20 0.03 -10.79
N VAL A 323 15.28 -0.19 -9.87
CA VAL A 323 15.57 -0.14 -8.44
C VAL A 323 15.74 -1.57 -7.91
N LYS A 324 16.94 -1.88 -7.42
CA LYS A 324 17.23 -3.11 -6.69
C LYS A 324 17.14 -2.85 -5.19
N LEU A 325 16.32 -3.64 -4.50
CA LEU A 325 16.15 -3.54 -3.06
C LEU A 325 17.06 -4.55 -2.35
N LYS A 326 17.90 -4.04 -1.45
CA LYS A 326 18.71 -4.85 -0.55
C LYS A 326 18.16 -4.68 0.87
N PHE A 327 17.43 -5.69 1.35
CA PHE A 327 16.92 -5.70 2.71
C PHE A 327 18.04 -6.06 3.69
N VAL A 328 18.25 -5.21 4.68
CA VAL A 328 19.28 -5.38 5.72
C VAL A 328 18.61 -5.35 7.09
N ASP A 329 18.82 -6.42 7.84
CA ASP A 329 18.24 -6.58 9.17
C ASP A 329 18.91 -5.64 10.16
N SER A 330 18.13 -4.73 10.75
CA SER A 330 18.65 -3.81 11.76
C SER A 330 19.16 -4.52 13.01
N GLU A 331 18.58 -5.66 13.41
CA GLU A 331 19.04 -6.40 14.59
C GLU A 331 20.41 -7.05 14.34
N LYS A 332 20.70 -7.47 13.10
CA LYS A 332 22.03 -7.95 12.73
C LYS A 332 23.08 -6.83 12.75
N ILE A 333 22.72 -5.62 12.33
CA ILE A 333 23.63 -4.47 12.43
C ILE A 333 23.94 -4.16 13.90
N GLU A 334 22.96 -4.32 14.79
CA GLU A 334 23.15 -4.08 16.22
C GLU A 334 24.13 -5.08 16.85
N THR A 335 24.07 -6.36 16.47
CA THR A 335 24.92 -7.41 17.04
C THR A 335 26.29 -7.54 16.36
N GLU A 336 26.34 -7.42 15.03
CA GLU A 336 27.54 -7.68 14.21
C GLU A 336 28.21 -6.39 13.72
N GLY A 337 27.56 -5.24 13.89
CA GLY A 337 27.97 -3.97 13.30
C GLY A 337 27.59 -3.83 11.82
N ILE A 338 27.87 -2.66 11.24
CA ILE A 338 27.54 -2.39 9.82
C ILE A 338 28.28 -3.32 8.86
N GLY A 339 29.54 -3.69 9.19
CA GLY A 339 30.37 -4.55 8.36
C GLY A 339 30.40 -4.12 6.90
N LYS A 340 30.17 -5.09 5.99
CA LYS A 340 30.07 -4.88 4.54
C LYS A 340 28.62 -4.79 4.04
N ASN A 341 27.63 -4.75 4.95
CA ASN A 341 26.21 -4.88 4.59
C ASN A 341 25.72 -3.71 3.70
N LEU A 342 26.36 -2.55 3.78
CA LEU A 342 25.96 -1.30 3.11
C LEU A 342 27.04 -0.72 2.17
N ASP A 343 28.10 -1.47 1.84
CA ASP A 343 29.18 -0.93 0.98
C ASP A 343 28.79 -0.85 -0.51
N ASP A 344 27.89 -1.72 -0.94
CA ASP A 344 27.40 -1.87 -2.32
C ASP A 344 26.10 -1.11 -2.60
N VAL A 345 25.52 -0.41 -1.62
CA VAL A 345 24.27 0.34 -1.80
C VAL A 345 24.53 1.78 -2.22
N ASP A 346 23.73 2.28 -3.15
CA ASP A 346 23.82 3.65 -3.68
C ASP A 346 23.05 4.66 -2.84
N ALA A 347 22.07 4.20 -2.06
CA ALA A 347 21.37 4.98 -1.06
C ALA A 347 20.87 4.07 0.07
N ILE A 348 20.57 4.68 1.22
CA ILE A 348 20.06 4.00 2.42
C ILE A 348 18.70 4.58 2.78
N LEU A 349 17.73 3.71 3.04
CA LEU A 349 16.43 4.06 3.56
C LEU A 349 16.20 3.35 4.89
N VAL A 350 15.77 4.10 5.91
CA VAL A 350 15.30 3.55 7.19
C VAL A 350 13.79 3.77 7.27
N PRO A 351 12.97 2.70 7.23
CA PRO A 351 11.52 2.82 7.19
C PRO A 351 10.92 3.02 8.58
N GLY A 352 9.60 3.11 8.64
CA GLY A 352 8.84 3.00 9.88
C GLY A 352 9.00 1.62 10.53
N GLY A 353 8.73 1.53 11.82
CA GLY A 353 8.73 0.26 12.54
C GLY A 353 8.09 0.38 13.92
N PHE A 354 7.46 -0.70 14.38
CA PHE A 354 6.85 -0.78 15.71
C PHE A 354 7.71 -1.62 16.67
N GLY A 355 7.66 -1.26 17.95
CA GLY A 355 8.37 -1.95 19.03
C GLY A 355 9.84 -1.53 19.16
N SER A 356 10.53 -2.04 20.18
CA SER A 356 11.85 -1.58 20.61
C SER A 356 13.05 -2.29 19.98
N ARG A 357 12.85 -3.36 19.21
CA ARG A 357 13.96 -4.16 18.63
C ARG A 357 14.68 -3.43 17.49
N GLY A 358 15.98 -3.68 17.31
CA GLY A 358 16.75 -3.22 16.15
C GLY A 358 16.97 -1.70 16.05
N ILE A 359 16.68 -0.95 17.13
CA ILE A 359 16.75 0.51 17.16
C ILE A 359 18.20 1.01 17.01
N GLU A 360 19.14 0.40 17.74
CA GLU A 360 20.54 0.81 17.69
C GLU A 360 21.16 0.49 16.32
N GLY A 361 20.77 -0.61 15.69
CA GLY A 361 21.18 -0.92 14.32
C GLY A 361 20.69 0.12 13.29
N MET A 362 19.47 0.65 13.46
CA MET A 362 18.97 1.75 12.63
C MET A 362 19.80 3.03 12.85
N ILE A 363 20.08 3.40 14.10
CA ILE A 363 20.91 4.58 14.44
C ILE A 363 22.30 4.45 13.80
N LEU A 364 22.93 3.27 13.86
CA LEU A 364 24.21 3.00 13.21
C LEU A 364 24.12 3.16 11.69
N ALA A 365 23.06 2.67 11.04
CA ALA A 365 22.88 2.85 9.61
C ALA A 365 22.72 4.34 9.22
N VAL A 366 22.02 5.14 10.02
CA VAL A 366 21.92 6.58 9.81
C VAL A 366 23.30 7.25 9.95
N GLN A 367 24.06 6.90 10.99
CA GLN A 367 25.41 7.40 11.20
C GLN A 367 26.32 7.07 10.02
N HIS A 368 26.20 5.87 9.47
CA HIS A 368 26.92 5.43 8.28
C HIS A 368 26.58 6.30 7.07
N ALA A 369 25.29 6.49 6.81
CA ALA A 369 24.82 7.27 5.68
C ALA A 369 25.32 8.72 5.76
N ARG A 370 25.13 9.36 6.92
CA ARG A 370 25.59 10.74 7.20
C ARG A 370 27.11 10.87 7.08
N GLY A 371 27.85 9.97 7.72
CA GLY A 371 29.32 10.01 7.77
C GLY A 371 29.98 9.77 6.41
N LYS A 372 29.45 8.84 5.60
CA LYS A 372 29.97 8.54 4.26
C LYS A 372 29.34 9.37 3.13
N LYS A 373 28.42 10.28 3.45
CA LYS A 373 27.65 11.08 2.49
C LYS A 373 26.84 10.23 1.49
N ILE A 374 26.29 9.10 1.94
CA ILE A 374 25.42 8.23 1.14
C ILE A 374 23.99 8.78 1.22
N PRO A 375 23.29 9.05 0.10
CA PRO A 375 21.91 9.51 0.10
C PRO A 375 21.04 8.74 1.09
N PHE A 376 20.32 9.48 1.95
CA PHE A 376 19.56 8.95 3.06
C PHE A 376 18.10 9.40 3.03
N PHE A 377 17.18 8.47 3.29
CA PHE A 377 15.78 8.77 3.51
C PHE A 377 15.24 8.05 4.76
N GLY A 378 14.80 8.81 5.77
CA GLY A 378 14.19 8.28 6.98
C GLY A 378 12.67 8.51 7.00
N ILE A 379 11.87 7.48 7.24
CA ILE A 379 10.40 7.58 7.25
C ILE A 379 9.88 7.23 8.63
N CYS A 380 9.05 8.11 9.22
CA CYS A 380 8.48 7.96 10.55
C CYS A 380 9.56 7.64 11.59
N LEU A 381 9.66 6.38 12.04
CA LEU A 381 10.75 5.92 12.91
C LEU A 381 12.14 6.24 12.33
N GLY A 382 12.34 6.17 11.02
CA GLY A 382 13.60 6.54 10.38
C GLY A 382 13.98 8.01 10.56
N MET A 383 13.01 8.92 10.60
CA MET A 383 13.26 10.33 10.94
C MET A 383 13.67 10.45 12.41
N GLN A 384 12.96 9.77 13.31
CA GLN A 384 13.25 9.77 14.74
C GLN A 384 14.67 9.27 15.01
N MET A 385 15.09 8.19 14.36
CA MET A 385 16.44 7.65 14.48
C MET A 385 17.49 8.59 13.92
N ALA A 386 17.18 9.37 12.89
CA ALA A 386 18.08 10.40 12.39
C ALA A 386 18.26 11.56 13.38
N VAL A 387 17.20 11.96 14.10
CA VAL A 387 17.30 12.95 15.16
C VAL A 387 18.13 12.43 16.34
N VAL A 388 17.89 11.19 16.76
CA VAL A 388 18.65 10.53 17.84
C VAL A 388 20.12 10.41 17.48
N GLU A 389 20.44 9.94 16.28
CA GLU A 389 21.82 9.82 15.78
C GLU A 389 22.53 11.18 15.79
N TYR A 390 21.86 12.23 15.30
CA TYR A 390 22.42 13.57 15.24
C TYR A 390 22.66 14.16 16.63
N ALA A 391 21.72 13.94 17.57
CA ALA A 391 21.87 14.35 18.95
C ALA A 391 23.09 13.70 19.62
N ARG A 392 23.24 12.37 19.45
CA ARG A 392 24.35 11.61 20.03
C ARG A 392 25.69 12.03 19.45
N ASN A 393 25.81 12.04 18.12
CA ASN A 393 27.11 12.13 17.45
C ASN A 393 27.56 13.56 17.13
N ILE A 394 26.65 14.53 16.98
CA ILE A 394 26.98 15.91 16.61
C ILE A 394 26.75 16.88 17.77
N CYS A 395 25.73 16.64 18.59
CA CYS A 395 25.42 17.49 19.74
C CYS A 395 26.02 16.96 21.07
N SER A 396 26.77 15.85 21.02
CA SER A 396 27.43 15.21 22.17
C SER A 396 26.46 14.78 23.28
N MET A 397 25.19 14.51 22.93
CA MET A 397 24.17 13.99 23.83
C MET A 397 24.21 12.46 23.80
N ASN A 398 25.30 11.85 24.28
CA ASN A 398 25.60 10.42 24.08
C ASN A 398 24.47 9.44 24.44
N LYS A 399 23.60 9.81 25.39
CA LYS A 399 22.46 8.99 25.84
C LYS A 399 21.11 9.42 25.25
N ALA A 400 21.08 10.31 24.26
CA ALA A 400 19.83 10.75 23.65
C ALA A 400 19.05 9.61 23.03
N ASN A 401 17.73 9.60 23.21
CA ASN A 401 16.87 8.56 22.69
C ASN A 401 15.43 9.04 22.53
N SER A 402 14.57 8.13 22.04
CA SER A 402 13.12 8.24 22.20
C SER A 402 12.69 7.69 23.55
N SER A 403 11.80 8.40 24.25
CA SER A 403 11.16 7.90 25.47
C SER A 403 10.30 6.64 25.23
N GLU A 404 10.01 6.32 23.96
CA GLU A 404 9.38 5.05 23.57
C GLU A 404 10.28 3.84 23.87
N PHE A 405 11.59 3.97 23.65
CA PHE A 405 12.54 2.86 23.70
C PHE A 405 13.42 2.90 24.95
N ASP A 406 13.70 4.11 25.46
CA ASP A 406 14.45 4.34 26.68
C ASP A 406 13.76 5.43 27.50
N PRO A 407 12.79 5.07 28.37
CA PRO A 407 12.06 6.03 29.20
C PRO A 407 12.94 6.81 30.19
N GLU A 408 14.12 6.26 30.52
CA GLU A 408 15.07 6.83 31.49
C GLU A 408 16.16 7.67 30.81
N THR A 409 16.06 7.89 29.50
CA THR A 409 17.04 8.73 28.78
C THR A 409 17.11 10.13 29.39
N PRO A 410 18.31 10.65 29.69
CA PRO A 410 18.45 12.03 30.14
C PRO A 410 18.15 13.04 29.02
N TYR A 411 18.10 12.60 27.75
CA TYR A 411 17.85 13.45 26.61
C TYR A 411 16.75 12.87 25.69
N PRO A 412 15.47 12.97 26.07
CA PRO A 412 14.34 12.49 25.27
C PRO A 412 14.07 13.44 24.10
N VAL A 413 14.92 13.35 23.07
CA VAL A 413 14.82 14.17 21.85
C VAL A 413 13.60 13.81 21.00
N ILE A 414 13.05 12.62 21.21
CA ILE A 414 11.76 12.17 20.71
C ILE A 414 10.91 11.79 21.92
N ASP A 415 9.71 12.35 22.04
CA ASP A 415 8.84 12.15 23.21
C ASP A 415 7.35 12.33 22.87
N LEU A 416 6.46 11.91 23.76
CA LEU A 416 5.05 12.27 23.69
C LEU A 416 4.87 13.78 23.92
N LEU A 417 3.90 14.38 23.23
CA LEU A 417 3.53 15.76 23.54
C LEU A 417 3.03 15.85 24.99
N PRO A 418 3.30 16.94 25.73
CA PRO A 418 2.88 17.09 27.12
C PRO A 418 1.39 16.80 27.35
N GLU A 419 0.55 17.22 26.39
CA GLU A 419 -0.90 17.05 26.38
C GLU A 419 -1.35 15.58 26.26
N GLN A 420 -0.53 14.72 25.66
CA GLN A 420 -0.84 13.30 25.44
C GLN A 420 -0.51 12.42 26.65
N ARG A 421 0.30 12.90 27.61
CA ARG A 421 0.75 12.10 28.76
C ARG A 421 -0.38 11.66 29.70
N ASN A 422 -1.49 12.40 29.72
CA ASN A 422 -2.66 12.10 30.57
C ASN A 422 -3.71 11.20 29.89
N VAL A 423 -3.52 10.85 28.61
CA VAL A 423 -4.46 10.02 27.85
C VAL A 423 -4.17 8.54 28.11
N LYS A 424 -5.04 7.88 28.88
CA LYS A 424 -4.86 6.45 29.27
C LYS A 424 -5.30 5.45 28.19
N GLU A 425 -6.15 5.85 27.26
CA GLU A 425 -6.62 4.97 26.18
C GLU A 425 -5.55 4.82 25.09
N LYS A 426 -5.09 3.58 24.87
CA LYS A 426 -4.18 3.25 23.77
C LYS A 426 -4.93 3.47 22.44
N GLY A 427 -4.49 4.47 21.67
CA GLY A 427 -5.07 4.83 20.36
C GLY A 427 -5.50 6.30 20.29
N ALA A 428 -6.02 6.87 21.39
CA ALA A 428 -6.56 8.23 21.43
C ALA A 428 -5.49 9.35 21.27
N SER A 429 -4.21 9.03 21.43
CA SER A 429 -3.09 9.96 21.19
C SER A 429 -2.42 9.79 19.82
N MET A 430 -2.88 8.87 18.96
CA MET A 430 -2.25 8.61 17.67
C MET A 430 -2.61 9.67 16.63
N ARG A 431 -1.59 10.22 15.96
CA ARG A 431 -1.79 11.02 14.75
C ARG A 431 -1.98 10.07 13.58
N LEU A 432 -3.21 10.00 13.12
CA LEU A 432 -3.64 9.19 11.98
C LEU A 432 -4.12 10.09 10.83
N GLY A 433 -3.90 9.62 9.61
CA GLY A 433 -4.41 10.25 8.41
C GLY A 433 -3.63 11.47 7.95
N ALA A 434 -4.23 12.27 7.08
CA ALA A 434 -3.57 13.38 6.41
C ALA A 434 -3.45 14.62 7.31
N TRP A 435 -2.23 15.11 7.52
CA TRP A 435 -1.96 16.35 8.24
C TRP A 435 -1.26 17.37 7.34
N PRO A 436 -1.54 18.68 7.49
CA PRO A 436 -0.86 19.71 6.73
C PRO A 436 0.58 19.91 7.22
N CYS A 437 1.49 20.17 6.30
CA CYS A 437 2.88 20.54 6.58
C CYS A 437 3.29 21.75 5.73
N ILE A 438 4.00 22.69 6.35
CA ILE A 438 4.58 23.87 5.73
C ILE A 438 6.07 23.62 5.53
N VAL A 439 6.50 23.59 4.28
CA VAL A 439 7.88 23.33 3.88
C VAL A 439 8.62 24.64 3.67
N GLU A 440 9.83 24.74 4.23
CA GLU A 440 10.72 25.89 4.08
C GLU A 440 11.23 26.02 2.63
N PRO A 441 11.25 27.23 2.07
CA PRO A 441 12.02 27.51 0.86
C PRO A 441 13.48 27.08 1.05
N ASP A 442 14.14 26.64 -0.03
CA ASP A 442 15.53 26.15 -0.03
C ASP A 442 15.78 24.84 0.74
N ALA A 443 14.73 24.05 0.95
CA ALA A 443 14.81 22.67 1.46
C ALA A 443 14.87 21.65 0.31
N PHE A 444 15.43 20.47 0.57
CA PHE A 444 15.32 19.34 -0.35
C PHE A 444 13.85 18.96 -0.57
N ALA A 445 13.06 18.93 0.50
CA ALA A 445 11.62 18.71 0.43
C ALA A 445 10.92 19.73 -0.48
N PHE A 446 11.24 21.02 -0.38
CA PHE A 446 10.61 22.05 -1.22
C PHE A 446 10.96 21.86 -2.69
N THR A 447 12.21 21.53 -2.97
CA THR A 447 12.68 21.21 -4.34
C THR A 447 11.99 19.97 -4.90
N ALA A 448 11.69 18.98 -4.06
CA ALA A 448 10.95 17.79 -4.45
C ALA A 448 9.47 18.10 -4.73
N TYR A 449 8.76 18.70 -3.77
CA TYR A 449 7.33 18.94 -3.86
C TYR A 449 6.95 20.08 -4.83
N GLY A 450 7.83 21.06 -5.02
CA GLY A 450 7.55 22.26 -5.82
C GLY A 450 6.51 23.19 -5.22
N GLN A 451 6.11 22.97 -3.96
CA GLN A 451 5.08 23.76 -3.28
C GLN A 451 5.36 23.87 -1.76
N LYS A 452 4.88 24.96 -1.17
CA LYS A 452 5.09 25.29 0.26
C LYS A 452 4.16 24.52 1.20
N LYS A 453 2.90 24.34 0.82
CA LYS A 453 1.88 23.67 1.65
C LYS A 453 1.66 22.27 1.10
N ILE A 454 1.94 21.26 1.90
CA ILE A 454 1.74 19.84 1.55
C ILE A 454 0.80 19.19 2.57
N SER A 455 0.34 17.98 2.28
CA SER A 455 -0.48 17.19 3.20
C SER A 455 -0.14 15.71 3.08
N GLU A 456 0.23 15.09 4.20
CA GLU A 456 0.81 13.74 4.22
C GLU A 456 0.22 12.87 5.33
N ARG A 457 0.27 11.55 5.15
CA ARG A 457 -0.39 10.60 6.05
C ARG A 457 0.51 10.21 7.21
N HIS A 458 -0.02 10.27 8.42
CA HIS A 458 0.68 9.92 9.66
C HIS A 458 0.16 8.62 10.26
N ARG A 459 1.05 7.91 10.94
CA ARG A 459 0.72 6.75 11.77
C ARG A 459 1.72 6.62 12.92
N HIS A 460 1.69 7.58 13.85
CA HIS A 460 2.64 7.62 14.96
C HIS A 460 2.08 8.35 16.18
N ARG A 461 2.77 8.25 17.31
CA ARG A 461 2.41 8.91 18.58
C ARG A 461 3.51 9.82 19.12
N TYR A 462 4.77 9.44 18.91
CA TYR A 462 5.92 10.13 19.45
C TYR A 462 6.39 11.21 18.48
N GLU A 463 6.71 12.37 19.03
CA GLU A 463 7.04 13.58 18.28
C GLU A 463 8.45 14.04 18.59
N PHE A 464 8.97 14.92 17.73
CA PHE A 464 10.18 15.67 18.05
C PHE A 464 9.98 16.54 19.29
N ASN A 465 10.86 16.41 20.28
CA ASN A 465 10.80 17.22 21.48
C ASN A 465 11.38 18.62 21.24
N ASN A 466 10.50 19.64 21.24
CA ASN A 466 10.87 21.02 20.98
C ASN A 466 11.87 21.62 21.97
N ASP A 467 12.00 21.06 23.18
CA ASP A 467 12.99 21.52 24.16
C ASP A 467 14.42 21.37 23.63
N TYR A 468 14.65 20.39 22.74
CA TYR A 468 15.94 20.12 22.11
C TYR A 468 16.12 20.81 20.75
N LYS A 469 15.10 21.55 20.27
CA LYS A 469 15.10 22.20 18.95
C LYS A 469 16.34 23.05 18.74
N LYS A 470 16.60 23.97 19.67
CA LYS A 470 17.72 24.92 19.56
C LYS A 470 19.06 24.20 19.57
N ASN A 471 19.25 23.23 20.47
CA ASN A 471 20.48 22.45 20.58
C ASN A 471 20.85 21.76 19.26
N LEU A 472 19.85 21.21 18.57
CA LEU A 472 20.03 20.50 17.31
C LEU A 472 20.20 21.45 16.12
N THR A 473 19.39 22.53 16.06
CA THR A 473 19.45 23.48 14.95
C THR A 473 20.71 24.32 14.96
N ASP A 474 21.21 24.71 16.13
CA ASP A 474 22.45 25.49 16.27
C ASP A 474 23.69 24.70 15.80
N LYS A 475 23.58 23.36 15.73
CA LYS A 475 24.63 22.46 15.24
C LYS A 475 24.50 22.08 13.76
N GLY A 476 23.40 22.48 13.10
CA GLY A 476 23.22 22.35 11.64
C GLY A 476 22.08 21.43 11.20
N LEU A 477 21.33 20.80 12.11
CA LEU A 477 20.11 20.06 11.74
C LEU A 477 19.03 21.07 11.35
N ARG A 478 18.44 20.94 10.16
CA ARG A 478 17.35 21.84 9.75
C ARG A 478 16.01 21.16 9.95
N ILE A 479 15.07 21.84 10.58
CA ILE A 479 13.65 21.43 10.58
C ILE A 479 12.97 22.17 9.44
N THR A 480 12.93 21.53 8.28
CA THR A 480 12.47 22.15 7.03
C THR A 480 11.00 21.94 6.75
N GLY A 481 10.32 21.04 7.47
CA GLY A 481 8.87 20.86 7.40
C GLY A 481 8.28 20.96 8.79
N LYS A 482 7.23 21.78 8.94
CA LYS A 482 6.58 22.02 10.24
C LYS A 482 5.06 21.96 10.11
N SER A 483 4.36 21.63 11.18
CA SER A 483 2.91 21.87 11.26
C SER A 483 2.60 23.36 11.05
N PRO A 484 1.38 23.75 10.65
CA PRO A 484 1.03 25.16 10.39
C PRO A 484 1.22 26.09 11.59
N ASP A 485 1.08 25.58 12.82
CA ASP A 485 1.33 26.30 14.07
C ASP A 485 2.83 26.33 14.46
N GLY A 486 3.70 25.67 13.70
CA GLY A 486 5.13 25.58 13.93
C GLY A 486 5.56 24.69 15.10
N ARG A 487 4.61 23.99 15.74
CA ARG A 487 4.85 23.17 16.94
C ARG A 487 5.46 21.81 16.61
N LEU A 488 5.07 21.16 15.51
CA LEU A 488 5.52 19.82 15.18
C LEU A 488 6.60 19.87 14.10
N ALA A 489 7.66 19.09 14.28
CA ALA A 489 8.68 18.89 13.25
C ALA A 489 8.25 17.73 12.36
N GLU A 490 7.95 18.03 11.09
CA GLU A 490 7.46 17.05 10.12
C GLU A 490 8.55 16.56 9.18
N ILE A 491 9.57 17.39 8.92
CA ILE A 491 10.71 17.07 8.06
C ILE A 491 11.99 17.62 8.68
N VAL A 492 13.03 16.80 8.73
CA VAL A 492 14.40 17.21 9.09
C VAL A 492 15.38 16.93 7.97
N GLU A 493 16.35 17.82 7.78
CA GLU A 493 17.34 17.74 6.71
C GLU A 493 18.74 18.17 7.18
N ILE A 494 19.77 17.71 6.46
CA ILE A 494 21.15 18.18 6.61
C ILE A 494 21.60 18.82 5.29
N LYS A 495 21.78 20.14 5.29
CA LYS A 495 22.05 20.93 4.07
C LYS A 495 23.34 20.53 3.34
N ASP A 496 24.41 20.20 4.08
CA ASP A 496 25.74 19.89 3.51
C ASP A 496 25.90 18.42 3.05
N HIS A 497 24.81 17.67 3.02
CA HIS A 497 24.73 16.29 2.58
C HIS A 497 24.12 16.21 1.16
N PRO A 498 24.54 15.28 0.28
CA PRO A 498 23.99 15.19 -1.08
C PRO A 498 22.48 15.02 -1.14
N TRP A 499 21.93 14.22 -0.21
CA TRP A 499 20.51 14.10 0.06
C TRP A 499 20.36 13.45 1.44
N PHE A 500 19.93 14.21 2.45
CA PHE A 500 19.63 13.66 3.78
C PHE A 500 18.31 14.26 4.23
N LEU A 501 17.27 13.43 4.22
CA LEU A 501 15.92 13.85 4.56
C LEU A 501 15.29 12.79 5.45
N GLY A 502 14.69 13.22 6.55
CA GLY A 502 13.80 12.41 7.37
C GLY A 502 12.42 13.07 7.43
N CYS A 503 11.34 12.31 7.29
CA CYS A 503 9.98 12.80 7.48
C CYS A 503 9.20 11.98 8.50
N GLN A 504 8.32 12.63 9.26
CA GLN A 504 7.52 11.97 10.30
C GLN A 504 6.29 11.25 9.71
N PHE A 505 5.81 11.68 8.56
CA PHE A 505 4.73 11.04 7.80
C PHE A 505 5.23 9.86 6.95
N HIS A 506 4.28 9.15 6.34
CA HIS A 506 4.44 8.01 5.45
C HIS A 506 4.11 8.40 3.99
N PRO A 507 5.05 8.98 3.24
CA PRO A 507 4.82 9.40 1.86
C PRO A 507 4.57 8.23 0.90
N GLU A 508 4.95 7.01 1.28
CA GLU A 508 4.78 5.79 0.50
C GLU A 508 3.30 5.49 0.21
N PHE A 509 2.38 5.85 1.13
CA PHE A 509 0.95 5.62 0.96
C PHE A 509 0.33 6.46 -0.16
N LYS A 510 0.95 7.60 -0.51
CA LYS A 510 0.47 8.48 -1.60
C LYS A 510 1.18 8.27 -2.94
N SER A 511 2.12 7.34 -3.00
CA SER A 511 2.88 7.07 -4.23
C SER A 511 2.07 6.22 -5.20
N ARG A 512 2.00 6.63 -6.47
CA ARG A 512 1.34 5.88 -7.56
C ARG A 512 2.30 5.69 -8.74
N PRO A 513 2.18 4.65 -9.55
CA PRO A 513 3.06 4.45 -10.70
C PRO A 513 2.93 5.57 -11.75
N ILE A 514 1.70 6.05 -11.97
CA ILE A 514 1.40 7.17 -12.90
C ILE A 514 1.65 8.55 -12.29
N LYS A 515 1.76 8.64 -10.96
CA LYS A 515 2.05 9.86 -10.22
C LYS A 515 3.00 9.53 -9.05
N PRO A 516 4.28 9.24 -9.34
CA PRO A 516 5.25 8.87 -8.31
C PRO A 516 5.38 9.95 -7.26
N HIS A 517 5.52 9.54 -5.99
CA HIS A 517 5.67 10.50 -4.92
C HIS A 517 6.96 11.34 -5.08
N PRO A 518 6.93 12.68 -4.90
CA PRO A 518 8.09 13.52 -5.21
C PRO A 518 9.34 13.21 -4.38
N LEU A 519 9.19 12.92 -3.09
CA LEU A 519 10.32 12.56 -2.22
C LEU A 519 11.04 11.28 -2.68
N PHE A 520 10.28 10.25 -3.09
CA PHE A 520 10.86 9.01 -3.62
C PHE A 520 11.54 9.24 -4.96
N SER A 521 10.93 10.04 -5.84
CA SER A 521 11.50 10.39 -7.14
C SER A 521 12.86 11.09 -6.98
N ARG A 522 12.96 12.09 -6.10
CA ARG A 522 14.23 12.81 -5.82
C ARG A 522 15.24 11.96 -5.05
N PHE A 523 14.79 11.09 -4.16
CA PHE A 523 15.68 10.15 -3.48
C PHE A 523 16.34 9.18 -4.46
N ILE A 524 15.60 8.61 -5.41
CA ILE A 524 16.15 7.73 -6.45
C ILE A 524 17.09 8.51 -7.39
N GLU A 525 16.74 9.75 -7.75
CA GLU A 525 17.64 10.64 -8.51
C GLU A 525 18.98 10.86 -7.78
N ALA A 526 18.94 11.11 -6.46
CA ALA A 526 20.14 11.24 -5.64
C ALA A 526 20.96 9.93 -5.57
N ALA A 527 20.29 8.78 -5.50
CA ALA A 527 20.92 7.46 -5.55
C ALA A 527 21.64 7.24 -6.89
N LEU A 528 21.00 7.58 -8.01
CA LEU A 528 21.60 7.53 -9.36
C LEU A 528 22.86 8.40 -9.47
N ALA A 529 22.78 9.64 -8.97
CA ALA A 529 23.92 10.54 -8.95
C ALA A 529 25.09 9.96 -8.14
N ASN A 530 24.80 9.29 -7.02
CA ASN A 530 25.81 8.62 -6.21
C ASN A 530 26.42 7.39 -6.91
N ALA A 531 25.59 6.55 -7.53
CA ALA A 531 26.03 5.39 -8.30
C ALA A 531 26.99 5.81 -9.44
N ASN A 532 26.66 6.88 -10.15
CA ASN A 532 27.50 7.43 -11.22
C ASN A 532 28.84 7.96 -10.70
N LYS A 533 28.86 8.64 -9.55
CA LYS A 533 30.11 9.07 -8.90
C LYS A 533 31.00 7.87 -8.52
N LYS A 534 30.42 6.77 -8.01
CA LYS A 534 31.18 5.55 -7.71
C LYS A 534 31.78 4.93 -8.98
N LYS A 535 31.01 4.80 -10.06
CA LYS A 535 31.48 4.29 -11.36
C LYS A 535 32.66 5.12 -11.91
N GLN A 536 32.60 6.45 -11.76
CA GLN A 536 33.69 7.34 -12.20
C GLN A 536 34.98 7.17 -11.38
N LYS A 537 34.87 6.91 -10.07
CA LYS A 537 36.05 6.65 -9.21
C LYS A 537 36.76 5.32 -9.53
N ILE A 538 36.04 4.35 -10.11
CA ILE A 538 36.57 3.01 -10.42
C ILE A 538 37.26 2.96 -11.80
N LYS A 539 36.94 3.88 -12.74
CA LYS A 539 37.65 3.94 -14.04
C LYS A 539 39.09 4.45 -13.82
N PRO A 540 40.14 3.68 -14.21
CA PRO A 540 41.51 4.15 -14.07
C PRO A 540 41.72 5.39 -14.96
N LYS A 541 42.35 6.44 -14.41
CA LYS A 541 42.84 7.58 -15.20
C LYS A 541 43.70 7.02 -16.34
N LYS A 542 43.21 7.04 -17.58
CA LYS A 542 44.07 6.84 -18.76
C LYS A 542 45.21 7.85 -18.62
N LYS A 543 46.42 7.36 -18.33
CA LYS A 543 47.64 8.16 -18.39
C LYS A 543 47.73 8.68 -19.82
N ASN A 544 47.51 9.98 -20.02
CA ASN A 544 47.95 10.66 -21.23
C ASN A 544 49.48 10.59 -21.25
N THR A 545 50.03 9.57 -21.93
CA THR A 545 51.38 9.63 -22.45
C THR A 545 51.38 10.68 -23.56
N LYS A 546 51.79 11.90 -23.23
CA LYS A 546 52.28 12.86 -24.21
C LYS A 546 53.63 12.30 -24.71
N ASN A 547 53.71 12.01 -26.00
CA ASN A 547 54.98 12.01 -26.73
C ASN A 547 55.24 13.42 -27.24
#